data_AF-A0A536Z9U3-F1
#
_entry.id   AF-A0A536Z9U3-F1
#
_cell.length_a   1.000
_cell.length_b   1.000
_cell.length_c   1.000
_cell.angle_alpha   90.00
_cell.angle_beta   90.00
_cell.angle_gamma   90.00
#
_symmetry.space_group_name_H-M   'P 1'
#
loop_
_entity.id
_entity.type
_entity.pdbx_description
1 polymer ?
#
loop_
_entity_poly.entity_id
_entity_poly.type
_entity_poly.pdbx_seq_one_letter_code
_entity_poly.pdbx_strand_id
1 'polypeptide(L)'
;IIVAARPAMNATVAQGALDIRLDFNSRIDPTRSRLSLQRPDGTEAAVALAPSAAPGVLAGRAEATMSGQWKLNWMVLSIDGHITRGEVIFSVRGKPSAP
;
A
#
# COMPACT_ATOMS: atom_id res chain seq x y z
N ILE A 1 6.19 -11.95 -6.15
CA ILE A 1 5.76 -10.97 -7.18
C ILE A 1 4.35 -10.51 -6.82
N ILE A 2 4.01 -9.24 -7.05
CA ILE A 2 2.65 -8.74 -6.82
C ILE A 2 1.72 -9.18 -7.96
N VAL A 3 0.52 -9.66 -7.64
CA VAL A 3 -0.51 -10.06 -8.61
C VAL A 3 -1.74 -9.17 -8.55
N ALA A 4 -1.99 -8.52 -7.41
CA ALA A 4 -3.03 -7.51 -7.29
C ALA A 4 -2.62 -6.44 -6.26
N ALA A 5 -3.07 -5.22 -6.49
CA ALA A 5 -2.86 -4.09 -5.59
C ALA A 5 -4.16 -3.32 -5.39
N ARG A 6 -4.39 -2.88 -4.16
CA ARG A 6 -5.39 -1.89 -3.77
C ARG A 6 -4.71 -0.84 -2.90
N PRO A 7 -4.69 0.44 -3.32
CA PRO A 7 -5.06 0.94 -4.64
C PRO A 7 -4.29 0.25 -5.78
N ALA A 8 -4.89 0.15 -6.96
CA ALA A 8 -4.21 -0.37 -8.14
C ALA A 8 -3.18 0.65 -8.68
N MET A 9 -2.21 0.19 -9.47
CA MET A 9 -1.28 1.07 -10.17
C MET A 9 -2.05 2.10 -11.01
N ASN A 10 -1.68 3.37 -10.88
CA ASN A 10 -2.29 4.53 -11.52
C ASN A 10 -3.78 4.76 -11.17
N ALA A 11 -4.30 4.08 -10.15
CA ALA A 11 -5.66 4.32 -9.68
C ALA A 11 -5.79 5.74 -9.12
N THR A 12 -7.02 6.26 -9.15
CA THR A 12 -7.36 7.52 -8.50
C THR A 12 -8.40 7.27 -7.42
N VAL A 13 -8.06 7.60 -6.17
CA VAL A 13 -8.93 7.42 -4.99
C VAL A 13 -9.34 8.78 -4.41
N ALA A 14 -10.38 8.79 -3.57
CA ALA A 14 -10.75 9.99 -2.82
C ALA A 14 -9.86 10.15 -1.58
N GLN A 15 -9.63 11.40 -1.16
CA GLN A 15 -9.01 11.73 0.11
C GLN A 15 -9.84 11.21 1.29
N GLY A 16 -9.18 10.66 2.31
CA GLY A 16 -9.80 10.03 3.49
C GLY A 16 -9.29 8.61 3.73
N ALA A 17 -10.14 7.76 4.29
CA ALA A 17 -9.80 6.38 4.64
C ALA A 17 -9.30 5.60 3.42
N LEU A 18 -8.15 4.95 3.59
CA LEU A 18 -7.46 4.21 2.55
C LEU A 18 -7.26 2.76 2.99
N ASP A 19 -8.00 1.85 2.35
CA ASP A 19 -7.74 0.42 2.47
C ASP A 19 -6.58 0.03 1.54
N ILE A 20 -5.56 -0.61 2.12
CA ILE A 20 -4.37 -1.07 1.42
C ILE A 20 -4.33 -2.60 1.41
N ARG A 21 -4.11 -3.18 0.24
CA ARG A 21 -3.92 -4.62 0.08
C ARG A 21 -3.00 -4.93 -1.09
N LEU A 22 -2.00 -5.77 -0.84
CA LEU A 22 -1.13 -6.34 -1.84
C LEU A 22 -1.23 -7.86 -1.77
N ASP A 23 -1.61 -8.46 -2.90
CA ASP A 23 -1.69 -9.92 -3.06
C ASP A 23 -0.44 -10.38 -3.84
N PHE A 24 0.24 -11.40 -3.33
CA PHE A 24 1.45 -11.96 -3.90
C PHE A 24 1.19 -13.37 -4.41
N ASN A 25 1.90 -13.77 -5.47
CA ASN A 25 1.82 -15.13 -6.02
C ASN A 25 2.48 -16.22 -5.15
N SER A 26 3.07 -15.83 -4.01
CA SER A 26 3.76 -16.71 -3.08
C SER A 26 3.29 -16.41 -1.66
N ARG A 27 3.37 -17.41 -0.78
CA ARG A 27 3.23 -17.18 0.66
C ARG A 27 4.39 -16.33 1.18
N ILE A 28 4.10 -15.46 2.13
CA ILE A 28 5.05 -14.47 2.67
C ILE A 28 5.24 -14.65 4.17
N ASP A 29 6.38 -14.20 4.69
CA ASP A 29 6.59 -13.95 6.10
C ASP A 29 6.16 -12.49 6.39
N PRO A 30 5.00 -12.25 7.02
CA PRO A 30 4.51 -10.90 7.24
C PRO A 30 5.35 -10.13 8.27
N THR A 31 6.02 -10.83 9.20
CA THR A 31 6.86 -10.20 10.24
C THR A 31 8.17 -9.65 9.67
N ARG A 32 8.64 -10.24 8.57
CA ARG A 32 9.86 -9.82 7.85
C ARG A 32 9.55 -9.08 6.54
N SER A 33 8.27 -8.86 6.25
CA SER A 33 7.82 -8.02 5.14
C SER A 33 7.58 -6.59 5.62
N ARG A 34 7.69 -5.62 4.71
CA ARG A 34 7.57 -4.20 5.00
C ARG A 34 6.66 -3.51 3.98
N LEU A 35 5.91 -2.53 4.48
CA LEU A 35 5.05 -1.66 3.71
C LEU A 35 5.25 -0.23 4.22
N SER A 36 5.55 0.71 3.33
CA SER A 36 5.54 2.14 3.68
C SER A 36 4.74 2.91 2.65
N LEU A 37 4.05 3.96 3.12
CA LEU A 37 3.23 4.82 2.29
C LEU A 37 3.90 6.20 2.25
N GLN A 38 4.27 6.66 1.07
CA GLN A 38 4.86 7.97 0.85
C GLN A 38 3.79 8.96 0.37
N ARG A 39 3.76 10.12 1.01
CA ARG A 39 2.92 11.28 0.68
C ARG A 39 3.45 12.03 -0.54
N PRO A 40 2.63 12.91 -1.17
CA PRO A 40 3.07 13.74 -2.29
C PRO A 40 4.25 14.67 -1.96
N ASP A 41 4.41 15.06 -0.70
CA ASP A 41 5.53 15.89 -0.22
C ASP A 41 6.81 15.09 0.09
N GLY A 42 6.80 13.78 -0.15
CA GLY A 42 7.92 12.87 0.10
C GLY A 42 7.98 12.30 1.51
N THR A 43 7.14 12.75 2.45
CA THR A 43 7.10 12.25 3.84
C THR A 43 6.39 10.90 3.95
N GLU A 44 6.67 10.13 5.01
CA GLU A 44 6.00 8.85 5.25
C GLU A 44 4.70 8.98 6.04
N ALA A 45 3.64 8.35 5.54
CA ALA A 45 2.38 8.14 6.23
C ALA A 45 2.34 6.79 6.92
N ALA A 46 1.73 6.77 8.12
CA ALA A 46 1.56 5.56 8.89
C ALA A 46 0.59 4.60 8.17
N VAL A 47 0.98 3.32 8.13
CA VAL A 47 0.10 2.23 7.70
C VAL A 47 -0.12 1.30 8.89
N ALA A 48 -1.37 1.21 9.33
CA ALA A 48 -1.78 0.23 10.33
C ALA A 48 -1.92 -1.14 9.67
N LEU A 49 -0.87 -1.97 9.75
CA LEU A 49 -0.88 -3.31 9.18
C LEU A 49 -1.90 -4.22 9.85
N ALA A 50 -2.60 -5.02 9.05
CA ALA A 50 -3.53 -6.03 9.53
C ALA A 50 -2.75 -7.28 9.98
N PRO A 51 -2.88 -7.72 11.25
CA PRO A 51 -2.06 -8.80 11.81
C PRO A 51 -2.43 -10.21 11.30
N SER A 52 -3.62 -10.39 10.73
CA SER A 52 -4.12 -11.69 10.24
C SER A 52 -4.60 -11.58 8.79
N ALA A 53 -3.66 -11.33 7.87
CA ALA A 53 -3.93 -11.41 6.44
C ALA A 53 -3.79 -12.86 5.93
N ALA A 54 -4.46 -13.18 4.83
CA ALA A 54 -4.32 -14.48 4.18
C ALA A 54 -2.85 -14.76 3.77
N PRO A 55 -2.45 -16.04 3.62
CA PRO A 55 -1.10 -16.37 3.14
C PRO A 55 -0.81 -15.67 1.81
N GLY A 56 0.29 -14.92 1.74
CA GLY A 56 0.62 -14.16 0.53
C GLY A 56 -0.08 -12.81 0.40
N VAL A 57 -0.61 -12.26 1.50
CA VAL A 57 -1.24 -10.95 1.52
C VAL A 57 -0.55 -10.05 2.54
N LEU A 58 -0.24 -8.83 2.11
CA LEU A 58 0.12 -7.72 3.01
C LEU A 58 -1.00 -6.68 2.94
N ALA A 59 -1.65 -6.41 4.06
CA ALA A 59 -2.79 -5.51 4.11
C ALA A 59 -2.67 -4.54 5.28
N GLY A 60 -3.32 -3.40 5.17
CA GLY A 60 -3.37 -2.39 6.21
C GLY A 60 -4.33 -1.27 5.88
N ARG A 61 -4.40 -0.30 6.78
CA ARG A 61 -5.18 0.93 6.59
C ARG A 61 -4.33 2.15 6.82
N ALA A 62 -4.65 3.22 6.10
CA ALA A 62 -4.07 4.53 6.27
C ALA A 62 -5.12 5.61 6.06
N GLU A 63 -4.73 6.87 6.28
CA GLU A 63 -5.53 8.04 5.95
C GLU A 63 -4.81 8.84 4.88
N ALA A 64 -5.42 8.96 3.71
CA ALA A 64 -4.94 9.80 2.62
C ALA A 64 -5.36 11.25 2.89
N THR A 65 -4.50 12.04 3.54
CA THR A 65 -4.82 13.40 3.99
C THR A 65 -4.45 14.49 2.98
N MET A 66 -3.82 14.15 1.87
CA MET A 66 -3.33 15.09 0.85
C MET A 66 -3.77 14.63 -0.54
N SER A 67 -4.18 15.57 -1.38
CA SER A 67 -4.32 15.32 -2.81
C SER A 67 -2.95 15.25 -3.49
N GLY A 68 -2.86 14.51 -4.59
CA GLY A 68 -1.63 14.37 -5.37
C GLY A 68 -1.21 12.90 -5.53
N GLN A 69 0.03 12.69 -5.97
CA GLN A 69 0.58 11.36 -6.19
C GLN A 69 1.13 10.78 -4.89
N TRP A 70 0.72 9.56 -4.57
CA TRP A 70 1.19 8.77 -3.43
C TRP A 70 1.92 7.53 -3.95
N LYS A 71 2.86 7.01 -3.14
CA LYS A 71 3.58 5.77 -3.46
C LYS A 71 3.47 4.78 -2.32
N LEU A 72 3.06 3.57 -2.64
CA LEU A 72 3.07 2.44 -1.73
C LEU A 72 4.30 1.58 -2.02
N ASN A 73 5.33 1.72 -1.19
CA ASN A 73 6.57 0.96 -1.30
C ASN A 73 6.47 -0.33 -0.50
N TRP A 74 6.93 -1.43 -1.08
CA TRP A 74 6.88 -2.72 -0.41
C TRP A 74 8.17 -3.53 -0.59
N MET A 75 8.47 -4.33 0.42
CA MET A 75 9.49 -5.37 0.39
C MET A 75 8.89 -6.60 1.05
N VAL A 76 8.97 -7.74 0.38
CA VAL A 76 8.37 -8.98 0.85
C VAL A 76 9.39 -10.08 0.86
N LEU A 77 9.48 -10.78 2.00
CA LEU A 77 10.18 -12.06 2.12
C LEU A 77 9.16 -13.17 1.89
N SER A 78 9.34 -13.95 0.82
CA SER A 78 8.60 -15.19 0.64
C SER A 78 9.16 -16.28 1.54
N ILE A 79 8.30 -17.25 1.90
CA ILE A 79 8.68 -18.34 2.81
C ILE A 79 9.77 -19.26 2.22
N ASP A 80 10.00 -19.20 0.91
CA ASP A 80 11.08 -19.91 0.20
C ASP A 80 12.43 -19.18 0.30
N GLY A 81 12.49 -18.02 0.97
CA GLY A 81 13.71 -17.26 1.24
C GLY A 81 13.98 -16.11 0.27
N HIS A 82 13.20 -15.93 -0.80
CA HIS A 82 13.41 -14.84 -1.74
C HIS A 82 12.87 -13.50 -1.22
N ILE A 83 13.61 -12.42 -1.47
CA ILE A 83 13.12 -11.06 -1.22
C ILE A 83 12.76 -10.41 -2.55
N THR A 84 11.53 -9.90 -2.64
CA THR A 84 11.07 -9.07 -3.77
C THR A 84 10.67 -7.68 -3.29
N ARG A 85 10.79 -6.68 -4.17
CA ARG A 85 10.52 -5.28 -3.87
C ARG A 85 9.77 -4.63 -5.02
N GLY A 86 9.07 -3.55 -4.72
CA GLY A 86 8.46 -2.70 -5.74
C GLY A 86 7.68 -1.56 -5.13
N GLU A 87 6.98 -0.85 -6.01
CA GLU A 87 6.12 0.27 -5.66
C GLU A 87 4.79 0.17 -6.40
N VAL A 88 3.75 0.74 -5.81
CA VAL A 88 2.48 1.01 -6.47
C VAL A 88 2.22 2.50 -6.36
N ILE A 89 2.17 3.18 -7.50
CA ILE A 89 1.91 4.62 -7.58
C ILE A 89 0.41 4.82 -7.83
N PHE A 90 -0.22 5.70 -7.07
CA PHE A 90 -1.63 6.05 -7.24
C PHE A 90 -1.86 7.54 -6.93
N SER A 91 -3.01 8.06 -7.34
CA SER A 91 -3.37 9.46 -7.14
C SER A 91 -4.52 9.58 -6.13
N VAL A 92 -4.48 10.61 -5.31
CA VAL A 92 -5.56 11.00 -4.41
C VAL A 92 -6.17 12.30 -4.92
N ARG A 93 -7.47 12.30 -5.19
CA ARG A 93 -8.24 13.52 -5.47
C ARG A 93 -8.66 14.16 -4.16
N GLY A 94 -8.48 15.49 -4.08
CA GLY A 94 -8.98 16.28 -2.96
C GLY A 94 -10.50 16.20 -2.84
N LYS A 95 -11.02 16.41 -1.64
CA LYS A 95 -12.46 16.62 -1.46
C LYS A 95 -12.87 17.89 -2.24
N PRO A 96 -14.04 17.90 -2.92
CA PRO A 96 -14.60 19.14 -3.44
C PRO A 96 -14.73 20.13 -2.28
N SER A 97 -14.16 21.33 -2.42
CA SER A 97 -14.49 22.44 -1.53
C SER A 97 -15.97 22.76 -1.72
N ALA A 98 -16.75 22.73 -0.64
CA ALA A 98 -18.14 23.19 -0.69
C ALA A 98 -18.17 24.68 -1.12
N PRO A 99 -19.17 25.10 -1.93
CA PRO A 99 -19.31 26.48 -2.36
C PRO A 99 -19.60 27.44 -1.20
#